data_AF-A0A7K6GYB8-F1
#
_entry.id   AF-A0A7K6GYB8-F1
#
_cell.length_a   1.000
_cell.length_b   1.000
_cell.length_c   1.000
_cell.angle_alpha   90.00
_cell.angle_beta   90.00
_cell.angle_gamma   90.00
#
_symmetry.space_group_name_H-M   'P 1'
#
loop_
_entity.id
_entity.type
_entity.pdbx_description
1 polymer ?
#
loop_
_entity_poly.entity_id
_entity_poly.type
_entity_poly.pdbx_seq_one_letter_code
_entity_poly.pdbx_strand_id
1 'polypeptide(L)'
;RIMPVRWSRYDPSYLEPEVNKELYQKPSEKLTEEEREQMELKAVRPIKAAPPTLSSSVFSDPMISKFTNMMMKNGNKVLARSLMSQTLEAIKRKQLEKYHKAPENEKETIECNPYIIFHQALKNCQPIIGLSNITRGGKTYQVPVPLTDNRKRFLAMKWLITECRENKHRRTMMPEKLSQELLLAFNNEGPVIKKKHVLHKMAEANRAYAHFRWW
;
A
#
# COMPACT_ATOMS: atom_id res chain seq x y z
N ARG A 1 -12.10 6.82 -27.38
CA ARG A 1 -11.56 7.41 -26.13
C ARG A 1 -12.73 7.45 -25.15
N ILE A 2 -12.86 6.48 -24.24
CA ILE A 2 -14.00 6.45 -23.29
C ILE A 2 -13.76 7.56 -22.27
N MET A 3 -14.59 8.61 -22.28
CA MET A 3 -14.56 9.63 -21.22
C MET A 3 -15.15 8.99 -19.96
N PRO A 4 -14.42 8.93 -18.83
CA PRO A 4 -15.00 8.44 -17.59
C PRO A 4 -16.10 9.41 -17.16
N VAL A 5 -17.30 8.86 -16.93
CA VAL A 5 -18.44 9.60 -16.37
C VAL A 5 -18.00 10.17 -15.03
N ARG A 6 -18.02 11.51 -14.89
CA ARG A 6 -17.57 12.22 -13.68
C ARG A 6 -18.57 12.18 -12.52
N TRP A 7 -19.72 11.52 -12.69
CA TRP A 7 -20.78 11.45 -11.69
C TRP A 7 -20.98 10.01 -11.19
N SER A 8 -21.15 9.88 -9.87
CA SER A 8 -21.58 8.63 -9.25
C SER A 8 -23.01 8.30 -9.69
N ARG A 9 -23.29 7.03 -9.97
CA ARG A 9 -24.67 6.55 -10.18
C ARG A 9 -25.45 6.37 -8.89
N TYR A 10 -24.74 6.26 -7.77
CA TYR A 10 -25.34 6.17 -6.43
C TYR A 10 -25.60 7.56 -5.89
N ASP A 11 -26.79 7.72 -5.31
CA ASP A 11 -27.20 8.92 -4.56
C ASP A 11 -26.35 9.07 -3.27
N PRO A 12 -26.11 10.29 -2.76
CA PRO A 12 -25.33 10.50 -1.53
C PRO A 12 -25.89 9.81 -0.28
N SER A 13 -27.18 9.45 -0.26
CA SER A 13 -27.80 8.70 0.84
C SER A 13 -27.32 7.24 0.95
N TYR A 14 -26.73 6.68 -0.12
CA TYR A 14 -26.29 5.29 -0.15
C TYR A 14 -25.07 5.06 0.75
N LEU A 15 -25.18 4.08 1.64
CA LEU A 15 -24.09 3.62 2.49
C LEU A 15 -23.13 2.69 1.75
N GLU A 16 -21.85 2.73 2.11
CA GLU A 16 -20.85 1.77 1.62
C GLU A 16 -21.11 0.36 2.19
N PRO A 17 -20.87 -0.71 1.41
CA PRO A 17 -21.11 -2.07 1.86
C PRO A 17 -19.99 -2.51 2.80
N GLU A 18 -20.37 -2.94 4.01
CA GLU A 18 -19.46 -3.48 5.01
C GLU A 18 -19.37 -5.00 4.88
N VAL A 19 -18.17 -5.51 4.57
CA VAL A 19 -17.93 -6.92 4.20
C VAL A 19 -17.29 -7.72 5.33
N ASN A 20 -16.84 -7.07 6.40
CA ASN A 20 -16.27 -7.76 7.54
C ASN A 20 -17.35 -8.56 8.30
N LYS A 21 -17.24 -9.89 8.30
CA LYS A 21 -18.18 -10.81 8.96
C LYS A 21 -18.15 -10.66 10.48
N GLU A 22 -17.00 -10.34 11.06
CA GLU A 22 -16.82 -10.26 12.51
C GLU A 22 -17.70 -9.17 13.13
N LEU A 23 -17.92 -8.07 12.41
CA LEU A 23 -18.78 -6.98 12.86
C LEU A 23 -20.23 -7.42 13.10
N TYR A 24 -20.74 -8.32 12.27
CA TYR A 24 -22.11 -8.84 12.39
C TYR A 24 -22.25 -9.99 13.38
N GLN A 25 -21.14 -10.65 13.74
CA GLN A 25 -21.11 -11.74 14.71
C GLN A 25 -21.00 -11.24 16.16
N LYS A 26 -20.71 -9.95 16.37
CA LYS A 26 -20.66 -9.35 17.71
C LYS A 26 -22.05 -9.43 18.38
N PRO A 27 -22.16 -9.97 19.60
CA PRO A 27 -23.44 -9.97 20.33
C PRO A 27 -23.85 -8.54 20.70
N SER A 28 -25.15 -8.29 20.76
CA SER A 28 -25.74 -6.95 21.00
C SER A 28 -25.28 -6.28 22.29
N GLU A 29 -25.01 -7.09 23.32
CA GLU A 29 -24.50 -6.66 24.62
C GLU A 29 -23.12 -6.01 24.54
N LYS A 30 -22.29 -6.43 23.58
CA LYS A 30 -20.94 -5.91 23.36
C LYS A 30 -20.89 -4.74 22.37
N LEU A 31 -22.03 -4.38 21.78
CA LEU A 31 -22.10 -3.25 20.85
C LEU A 31 -22.04 -1.94 21.63
N THR A 32 -21.11 -1.08 21.21
CA THR A 32 -21.07 0.31 21.64
C THR A 32 -22.31 1.06 21.12
N GLU A 33 -22.69 2.15 21.79
CA GLU A 33 -23.85 2.96 21.39
C GLU A 33 -23.72 3.45 19.93
N GLU A 34 -22.52 3.85 19.51
CA GLU A 34 -22.21 4.25 18.13
C GLU A 34 -22.43 3.11 17.12
N GLU A 35 -22.01 1.88 17.45
CA GLU A 35 -22.21 0.72 16.58
C GLU A 35 -23.69 0.36 16.45
N ARG A 36 -24.49 0.55 17.52
CA ARG A 36 -25.95 0.35 17.49
C ARG A 36 -26.62 1.35 16.55
N GLU A 37 -26.29 2.64 16.68
CA GLU A 37 -26.80 3.69 15.78
C GLU A 37 -26.45 3.39 14.32
N GLN A 38 -25.22 2.95 14.04
CA GLN A 38 -24.81 2.56 12.69
C GLN A 38 -25.62 1.37 12.15
N MET A 39 -25.98 0.41 12.99
CA MET A 39 -26.81 -0.73 12.59
C MET A 39 -28.25 -0.31 12.30
N GLU A 40 -28.82 0.62 13.08
CA GLU A 40 -30.13 1.21 12.80
C GLU A 40 -30.13 1.99 11.48
N LEU A 41 -29.10 2.80 11.25
CA LEU A 41 -28.93 3.52 9.98
C LEU A 41 -28.82 2.57 8.78
N LYS A 42 -28.13 1.43 8.93
CA LYS A 42 -28.02 0.40 7.89
C LYS A 42 -29.34 -0.32 7.61
N ALA A 43 -30.26 -0.40 8.58
CA ALA A 43 -31.56 -1.02 8.39
C ALA A 43 -32.50 -0.15 7.53
N VAL A 44 -32.37 1.17 7.59
CA VAL A 44 -33.25 2.12 6.89
C VAL A 44 -32.65 2.60 5.56
N ARG A 45 -31.34 2.88 5.52
CA ARG A 45 -30.70 3.47 4.33
C ARG A 45 -30.34 2.43 3.27
N PRO A 46 -30.43 2.78 1.98
CA PRO A 46 -29.99 1.88 0.92
C PRO A 46 -28.47 1.69 0.96
N ILE A 47 -28.01 0.47 0.68
CA ILE A 47 -26.59 0.09 0.68
C ILE A 47 -26.14 -0.13 -0.76
N LYS A 48 -24.92 0.32 -1.11
CA LYS A 48 -24.35 0.07 -2.45
C LYS A 48 -24.05 -1.41 -2.66
N ALA A 49 -24.04 -1.84 -3.92
CA ALA A 49 -23.60 -3.18 -4.25
C ALA A 49 -22.11 -3.35 -3.91
N ALA A 50 -21.75 -4.48 -3.28
CA ALA A 50 -20.37 -4.80 -2.97
C ALA A 50 -19.53 -4.87 -4.25
N PRO A 51 -18.34 -4.22 -4.29
CA PRO A 51 -17.50 -4.28 -5.48
C PRO A 51 -16.92 -5.69 -5.63
N PRO A 52 -16.72 -6.20 -6.87
CA PRO A 52 -16.29 -7.58 -7.13
C PRO A 52 -14.87 -7.89 -6.61
N THR A 53 -14.14 -6.86 -6.21
CA THR A 53 -12.77 -6.97 -5.69
C THR A 53 -12.72 -7.13 -4.18
N LEU A 54 -13.80 -6.73 -3.49
CA LEU A 54 -13.93 -6.84 -2.05
C LEU A 54 -14.59 -8.18 -1.73
N SER A 55 -14.03 -8.91 -0.78
CA SER A 55 -14.49 -10.24 -0.40
C SER A 55 -14.32 -10.42 1.10
N SER A 56 -15.20 -11.20 1.71
CA SER A 56 -15.14 -11.58 3.12
C SER A 56 -14.20 -12.76 3.39
N SER A 57 -13.36 -13.13 2.42
CA SER A 57 -12.43 -14.24 2.56
C SER A 57 -11.29 -13.87 3.51
N VAL A 58 -10.91 -14.80 4.39
CA VAL A 58 -9.82 -14.61 5.36
C VAL A 58 -8.47 -14.36 4.67
N PHE A 59 -8.31 -14.87 3.45
CA PHE A 59 -7.10 -14.66 2.64
C PHE A 59 -7.07 -13.32 1.90
N SER A 60 -8.14 -12.52 1.99
CA SER A 60 -8.22 -11.24 1.30
C SER A 60 -7.46 -10.15 2.06
N ASP A 61 -6.33 -9.71 1.51
CA ASP A 61 -5.58 -8.59 2.05
C ASP A 61 -5.86 -7.29 1.26
N PRO A 62 -6.40 -6.23 1.88
CA PRO A 62 -6.69 -4.97 1.22
C PRO A 62 -5.42 -4.26 0.70
N MET A 63 -4.27 -4.44 1.36
CA MET A 63 -3.00 -3.83 0.97
C MET A 63 -2.46 -4.47 -0.31
N ILE A 64 -2.50 -5.80 -0.39
CA ILE A 64 -2.12 -6.55 -1.61
C ILE A 64 -3.10 -6.25 -2.74
N SER A 65 -4.41 -6.19 -2.45
CA SER A 65 -5.42 -5.82 -3.44
C SER A 65 -5.15 -4.43 -4.03
N LYS A 66 -4.80 -3.45 -3.18
CA LYS A 66 -4.46 -2.09 -3.63
C LYS A 66 -3.18 -2.06 -4.45
N PHE A 67 -2.13 -2.77 -4.01
CA PHE A 67 -0.87 -2.88 -4.76
C PHE A 67 -1.09 -3.53 -6.13
N THR A 68 -1.87 -4.62 -6.18
CA THR A 68 -2.23 -5.31 -7.43
C THR A 68 -2.96 -4.36 -8.39
N ASN A 69 -3.88 -3.54 -7.89
CA ASN A 69 -4.57 -2.53 -8.69
C ASN A 69 -3.62 -1.44 -9.22
N MET A 70 -2.61 -1.03 -8.44
CA MET A 70 -1.59 -0.07 -8.90
C MET A 70 -0.62 -0.68 -9.93
N MET A 71 -0.37 -1.98 -9.83
CA MET A 71 0.47 -2.72 -10.78
C MET A 71 -0.26 -3.02 -12.09
N MET A 72 -1.60 -3.04 -12.08
CA MET A 72 -2.42 -3.25 -13.27
C MET A 72 -2.20 -2.19 -14.34
N LYS A 73 -2.20 -2.61 -15.61
CA LYS A 73 -2.21 -1.73 -16.78
C LYS A 73 -3.38 -2.10 -17.68
N ASN A 74 -3.98 -1.10 -18.32
CA ASN A 74 -5.02 -1.24 -19.34
C ASN A 74 -6.22 -2.12 -18.89
N GLY A 75 -6.53 -2.14 -17.59
CA GLY A 75 -7.63 -2.94 -17.03
C GLY A 75 -7.38 -4.46 -16.94
N ASN A 76 -6.18 -4.95 -17.27
CA ASN A 76 -5.90 -6.39 -17.20
C ASN A 76 -5.58 -6.84 -15.77
N LYS A 77 -6.64 -7.13 -15.00
CA LYS A 77 -6.54 -7.57 -13.61
C LYS A 77 -6.05 -9.01 -13.46
N VAL A 78 -6.35 -9.87 -14.43
CA VAL A 78 -5.92 -11.29 -14.42
C VAL A 78 -4.40 -11.36 -14.44
N LEU A 79 -3.75 -10.61 -15.33
CA LEU A 79 -2.29 -10.52 -15.40
C LEU A 79 -1.69 -9.88 -14.15
N ALA A 80 -2.27 -8.80 -13.64
CA ALA A 80 -1.76 -8.16 -12.43
C ALA A 80 -1.81 -9.12 -11.22
N ARG A 81 -2.90 -9.90 -11.10
CA ARG A 81 -3.05 -10.90 -10.05
C ARG A 81 -2.06 -12.04 -10.22
N SER A 82 -1.85 -12.56 -11.43
CA SER A 82 -0.88 -13.64 -11.67
C SER A 82 0.55 -13.22 -11.35
N LEU A 83 0.95 -11.99 -11.74
CA LEU A 83 2.25 -11.43 -11.39
C LEU A 83 2.44 -11.28 -9.88
N MET A 84 1.40 -10.85 -9.15
CA MET A 84 1.44 -10.77 -7.69
C MET A 84 1.61 -12.15 -7.06
N SER A 85 0.81 -13.14 -7.48
CA SER A 85 0.93 -14.52 -7.00
C SER A 85 2.33 -15.10 -7.24
N GLN A 86 2.87 -14.93 -8.45
CA GLN A 86 4.23 -15.34 -8.81
C GLN A 86 5.29 -14.62 -7.97
N THR A 87 5.06 -13.37 -7.57
CA THR A 87 5.99 -12.62 -6.72
C THR A 87 6.01 -13.19 -5.31
N LEU A 88 4.83 -13.40 -4.71
CA LEU A 88 4.72 -13.98 -3.36
C LEU A 88 5.32 -15.38 -3.32
N GLU A 89 5.11 -16.15 -4.39
CA GLU A 89 5.74 -17.46 -4.57
C GLU A 89 7.28 -17.35 -4.66
N ALA A 90 7.80 -16.43 -5.47
CA ALA A 90 9.24 -16.22 -5.59
C ALA A 90 9.90 -15.78 -4.27
N ILE A 91 9.24 -14.93 -3.48
CA ILE A 91 9.70 -14.54 -2.13
C ILE A 91 9.77 -15.77 -1.24
N LYS A 92 8.68 -16.57 -1.21
CA LYS A 92 8.60 -17.77 -0.39
C LYS A 92 9.68 -18.78 -0.76
N ARG A 93 9.89 -19.05 -2.05
CA ARG A 93 10.94 -19.96 -2.55
C ARG A 93 12.33 -19.48 -2.13
N LYS A 94 12.66 -18.21 -2.33
CA LYS A 94 13.97 -17.64 -1.95
C LYS A 94 14.22 -17.69 -0.44
N GLN A 95 13.20 -17.42 0.38
CA GLN A 95 13.34 -17.50 1.84
C GLN A 95 13.50 -18.94 2.32
N LEU A 96 12.77 -19.89 1.74
CA LEU A 96 12.96 -21.32 2.05
C LEU A 96 14.35 -21.82 1.64
N GLU A 97 14.85 -21.41 0.47
CA GLU A 97 16.22 -21.71 0.05
C GLU A 97 17.25 -21.12 1.03
N LYS A 98 17.03 -19.89 1.51
CA LYS A 98 17.89 -19.25 2.53
C LYS A 98 17.82 -20.02 3.85
N TYR A 99 16.63 -20.40 4.30
CA TYR A 99 16.39 -21.14 5.53
C TYR A 99 17.08 -22.51 5.54
N HIS A 100 17.00 -23.27 4.44
CA HIS A 100 17.66 -24.58 4.36
C HIS A 100 19.20 -24.49 4.28
N LYS A 101 19.74 -23.39 3.77
CA LYS A 101 21.19 -23.16 3.68
C LYS A 101 21.79 -22.57 4.97
N ALA A 102 20.97 -22.01 5.85
CA ALA A 102 21.41 -21.31 7.04
C ALA A 102 21.81 -22.28 8.17
N PRO A 103 22.78 -21.91 9.04
CA PRO A 103 23.08 -22.64 10.26
C PRO A 103 21.90 -22.58 11.24
N GLU A 104 21.83 -23.53 12.17
CA GLU A 104 20.69 -23.65 13.11
C GLU A 104 20.38 -22.35 13.87
N ASN A 105 21.43 -21.63 14.27
CA ASN A 105 21.32 -20.37 15.01
C ASN A 105 20.63 -19.24 14.23
N GLU A 106 20.70 -19.26 12.89
CA GLU A 106 20.14 -18.20 12.05
C GLU A 106 18.74 -18.54 11.53
N LYS A 107 18.33 -19.81 11.59
CA LYS A 107 17.03 -20.27 11.08
C LYS A 107 15.85 -19.56 11.73
N GLU A 108 15.92 -19.33 13.04
CA GLU A 108 14.87 -18.64 13.79
C GLU A 108 14.68 -17.17 13.36
N THR A 109 15.73 -16.54 12.85
CA THR A 109 15.67 -15.13 12.40
C THR A 109 15.10 -14.97 10.99
N ILE A 110 14.96 -16.07 10.23
CA ILE A 110 14.57 -16.03 8.82
C ILE A 110 13.05 -16.10 8.70
N GLU A 111 12.46 -14.95 8.41
CA GLU A 111 11.04 -14.84 8.08
C GLU A 111 10.73 -15.53 6.73
N CYS A 112 9.88 -16.56 6.78
CA CYS A 112 9.45 -17.31 5.58
C CYS A 112 8.07 -16.89 5.06
N ASN A 113 7.33 -16.07 5.82
CA ASN A 113 5.99 -15.64 5.43
C ASN A 113 6.04 -14.44 4.47
N PRO A 114 5.65 -14.59 3.19
CA PRO A 114 5.76 -13.52 2.20
C PRO A 114 4.84 -12.33 2.49
N TYR A 115 3.74 -12.53 3.22
CA TYR A 115 2.82 -11.45 3.59
C TYR A 115 3.47 -10.51 4.61
N ILE A 116 4.10 -11.06 5.66
CA ILE A 116 4.79 -10.28 6.69
C ILE A 116 5.94 -9.49 6.07
N ILE A 117 6.74 -10.15 5.22
CA ILE A 117 7.82 -9.50 4.46
C ILE A 117 7.27 -8.34 3.63
N PHE A 118 6.17 -8.55 2.90
CA PHE A 118 5.55 -7.51 2.07
C PHE A 118 5.09 -6.30 2.88
N HIS A 119 4.38 -6.51 4.00
CA HIS A 119 3.91 -5.44 4.88
C HIS A 119 5.08 -4.68 5.51
N GLN A 120 6.08 -5.39 6.01
CA GLN A 120 7.24 -4.77 6.63
C GLN A 120 8.11 -4.03 5.61
N ALA A 121 8.33 -4.59 4.42
CA ALA A 121 9.04 -3.91 3.33
C ALA A 121 8.33 -2.62 2.92
N LEU A 122 7.00 -2.63 2.81
CA LEU A 122 6.22 -1.41 2.54
C LEU A 122 6.33 -0.40 3.68
N LYS A 123 6.29 -0.84 4.95
CA LYS A 123 6.47 0.03 6.13
C LYS A 123 7.84 0.70 6.11
N ASN A 124 8.90 -0.06 5.81
CA ASN A 124 10.27 0.46 5.70
C ASN A 124 10.39 1.48 4.55
N CYS A 125 9.67 1.29 3.44
CA CYS A 125 9.66 2.21 2.30
C CYS A 125 8.88 3.51 2.54
N GLN A 126 8.03 3.60 3.57
CA GLN A 126 7.17 4.76 3.79
C GLN A 126 7.97 6.00 4.26
N PRO A 127 7.89 7.13 3.54
CA PRO A 127 8.46 8.38 4.01
C PRO A 127 7.55 9.04 5.06
N ILE A 128 8.12 9.53 6.16
CA ILE A 128 7.37 10.24 7.21
C ILE A 128 7.01 11.66 6.77
N ILE A 129 8.00 12.38 6.23
CA ILE A 129 7.90 13.76 5.77
C ILE A 129 8.02 13.78 4.25
N GLY A 130 7.25 14.65 3.61
CA GLY A 130 7.36 14.97 2.19
C GLY A 130 7.67 16.44 1.98
N LEU A 131 7.77 16.82 0.70
CA LEU A 131 7.98 18.19 0.28
C LEU A 131 6.75 18.66 -0.50
N SER A 132 6.27 19.86 -0.21
CA SER A 132 5.24 20.56 -0.97
C SER A 132 5.83 21.81 -1.60
N ASN A 133 5.46 22.09 -2.84
CA ASN A 133 5.90 23.32 -3.51
C ASN A 133 4.97 24.46 -3.11
N ILE A 134 5.52 25.49 -2.47
CA ILE A 134 4.79 26.71 -2.08
C ILE A 134 5.42 27.90 -2.79
N THR A 135 4.60 28.65 -3.53
CA THR A 135 5.05 29.88 -4.21
C THR A 135 4.83 31.09 -3.31
N ARG A 136 5.90 31.82 -2.97
CA ARG A 136 5.82 33.06 -2.19
C ARG A 136 6.77 34.10 -2.77
N GLY A 137 6.26 35.30 -3.05
CA GLY A 137 7.05 36.40 -3.62
C GLY A 137 7.73 36.03 -4.95
N GLY A 138 7.04 35.28 -5.82
CA GLY A 138 7.54 34.87 -7.14
C GLY A 138 8.56 33.72 -7.15
N LYS A 139 8.97 33.18 -5.99
CA LYS A 139 9.85 31.99 -5.89
C LYS A 139 9.10 30.79 -5.35
N THR A 140 9.41 29.60 -5.86
CA THR A 140 8.88 28.31 -5.39
C THR A 140 9.83 27.68 -4.38
N TYR A 141 9.33 27.45 -3.16
CA TYR A 141 10.06 26.80 -2.09
C TYR A 141 9.56 25.38 -1.91
N GLN A 142 10.48 24.46 -1.63
CA GLN A 142 10.13 23.10 -1.22
C GLN A 142 9.98 23.08 0.30
N VAL A 143 8.75 23.09 0.76
CA VAL A 143 8.41 23.18 2.17
C VAL A 143 8.16 21.78 2.74
N PRO A 144 8.81 21.41 3.85
CA PRO A 144 8.55 20.13 4.52
C PRO A 144 7.14 20.04 5.09
N VAL A 145 6.45 18.93 4.80
CA VAL A 145 5.07 18.68 5.23
C VAL A 145 4.94 17.25 5.79
N PRO A 146 4.32 17.07 6.97
CA PRO A 146 4.00 15.74 7.48
C PRO A 146 2.99 15.06 6.55
N LEU A 147 3.29 13.83 6.13
CA LEU A 147 2.41 13.11 5.21
C LEU A 147 1.29 12.39 5.96
N THR A 148 0.10 12.32 5.35
CA THR A 148 -0.98 11.45 5.82
C THR A 148 -0.67 9.99 5.49
N ASP A 149 -1.17 9.04 6.29
CA ASP A 149 -0.82 7.62 6.11
C ASP A 149 -1.25 7.04 4.77
N ASN A 150 -2.37 7.55 4.21
CA ASN A 150 -2.79 7.22 2.86
C ASN A 150 -1.75 7.65 1.82
N ARG A 151 -1.16 8.85 1.99
CA ARG A 151 -0.13 9.38 1.10
C ARG A 151 1.19 8.64 1.26
N LYS A 152 1.60 8.31 2.49
CA LYS A 152 2.81 7.52 2.78
C LYS A 152 2.73 6.15 2.09
N ARG A 153 1.63 5.42 2.31
CA ARG A 153 1.37 4.11 1.68
C ARG A 153 1.39 4.21 0.16
N PHE A 154 0.72 5.20 -0.42
CA PHE A 154 0.72 5.41 -1.86
C PHE A 154 2.12 5.65 -2.44
N LEU A 155 2.93 6.50 -1.79
CA LEU A 155 4.29 6.79 -2.25
C LEU A 155 5.18 5.54 -2.22
N ALA A 156 5.12 4.75 -1.13
CA ALA A 156 5.87 3.51 -1.01
C ALA A 156 5.53 2.52 -2.12
N MET A 157 4.23 2.25 -2.33
CA MET A 157 3.77 1.35 -3.41
C MET A 157 4.17 1.86 -4.79
N LYS A 158 4.01 3.17 -5.03
CA LYS A 158 4.36 3.79 -6.32
C LYS A 158 5.85 3.67 -6.59
N TRP A 159 6.71 3.97 -5.62
CA TRP A 159 8.16 3.89 -5.81
C TRP A 159 8.63 2.47 -6.10
N LEU A 160 8.13 1.47 -5.36
CA LEU A 160 8.42 0.06 -5.64
C LEU A 160 8.04 -0.36 -7.06
N ILE A 161 6.81 -0.03 -7.49
CA ILE A 161 6.33 -0.38 -8.83
C ILE A 161 7.12 0.35 -9.92
N THR A 162 7.41 1.64 -9.72
CA THR A 162 8.20 2.44 -10.67
C THR A 162 9.62 1.89 -10.79
N GLU A 163 10.29 1.61 -9.66
CA GLU A 163 11.65 1.07 -9.63
C GLU A 163 11.76 -0.26 -10.37
N CYS A 164 10.82 -1.19 -10.09
CA CYS A 164 10.78 -2.48 -10.74
C CYS A 164 10.49 -2.39 -12.25
N ARG A 165 9.83 -1.32 -12.71
CA ARG A 165 9.48 -1.12 -14.12
C ARG A 165 10.58 -0.44 -14.91
N GLU A 166 11.23 0.56 -14.31
CA GLU A 166 12.24 1.40 -14.97
C GLU A 166 13.63 0.73 -14.92
N ASN A 167 14.02 0.17 -13.78
CA ASN A 167 15.39 -0.26 -13.52
C ASN A 167 15.59 -1.79 -13.60
N LYS A 168 14.71 -2.49 -14.33
CA LYS A 168 14.88 -3.93 -14.59
C LYS A 168 15.65 -4.17 -15.88
N HIS A 169 16.52 -5.18 -15.87
CA HIS A 169 17.09 -5.68 -17.11
C HIS A 169 15.99 -6.28 -18.00
N ARG A 170 16.10 -6.12 -19.32
CA ARG A 170 15.04 -6.50 -20.28
C ARG A 170 14.64 -7.98 -20.18
N ARG A 171 15.58 -8.87 -19.84
CA ARG A 171 15.35 -10.32 -19.70
C ARG A 171 14.78 -10.72 -18.34
N THR A 172 14.85 -9.84 -17.33
CA THR A 172 14.37 -10.16 -15.98
C THR A 172 12.85 -10.03 -15.91
N MET A 173 12.21 -11.07 -15.39
CA MET A 173 10.75 -11.09 -15.23
C MET A 173 10.34 -10.16 -14.09
N MET A 174 9.14 -9.58 -14.21
CA MET A 174 8.60 -8.66 -13.21
C MET A 174 8.52 -9.27 -11.79
N PRO A 175 8.02 -10.51 -11.60
CA PRO A 175 7.92 -11.10 -10.27
C PRO A 175 9.28 -11.34 -9.61
N GLU A 176 10.27 -11.71 -10.42
CA GLU A 176 11.63 -11.94 -9.95
C GLU A 176 12.26 -10.64 -9.43
N LYS A 177 12.20 -9.56 -10.23
CA LYS A 177 12.73 -8.25 -9.81
C LYS A 177 11.98 -7.71 -8.59
N LEU A 178 10.65 -7.81 -8.57
CA LEU A 178 9.84 -7.30 -7.46
C LEU A 178 10.09 -8.08 -6.16
N SER A 179 10.30 -9.41 -6.24
CA SER A 179 10.71 -10.21 -5.08
C SER A 179 12.08 -9.78 -4.52
N GLN A 180 13.05 -9.46 -5.40
CA GLN A 180 14.37 -8.97 -4.97
C GLN A 180 14.25 -7.62 -4.26
N GLU A 181 13.54 -6.66 -4.87
CA GLU A 181 13.37 -5.33 -4.29
C GLU A 181 12.62 -5.37 -2.95
N LEU A 182 11.61 -6.23 -2.80
CA LEU A 182 10.91 -6.40 -1.52
C LEU A 182 11.82 -6.99 -0.44
N LEU A 183 12.66 -7.97 -0.77
CA LEU A 183 13.62 -8.56 0.17
C LEU A 183 14.71 -7.55 0.58
N LEU A 184 15.21 -6.74 -0.36
CA LEU A 184 16.13 -5.66 -0.05
C LEU A 184 15.48 -4.61 0.85
N ALA A 185 14.27 -4.16 0.51
CA ALA A 185 13.52 -3.18 1.31
C ALA A 185 13.17 -3.71 2.72
N PHE A 186 12.92 -5.02 2.86
CA PHE A 186 12.73 -5.66 4.16
C PHE A 186 13.97 -5.51 5.05
N ASN A 187 15.16 -5.63 4.48
CA ASN A 187 16.44 -5.42 5.17
C ASN A 187 16.87 -3.94 5.26
N ASN A 188 15.99 -2.98 4.91
CA ASN A 188 16.30 -1.55 4.81
C ASN A 188 17.38 -1.19 3.77
N GLU A 189 17.53 -2.04 2.76
CA GLU A 189 18.46 -1.85 1.66
C GLU A 189 17.72 -1.55 0.35
N GLY A 190 18.49 -1.20 -0.67
CA GLY A 190 18.00 -1.02 -2.03
C GLY A 190 17.66 0.41 -2.43
N PRO A 191 17.37 0.60 -3.72
CA PRO A 191 17.18 1.93 -4.33
C PRO A 191 15.94 2.65 -3.78
N VAL A 192 14.87 1.93 -3.44
CA VAL A 192 13.64 2.54 -2.89
C VAL A 192 13.90 3.15 -1.51
N ILE A 193 14.67 2.46 -0.66
CA ILE A 193 15.06 2.98 0.65
C ILE A 193 16.01 4.17 0.51
N LYS A 194 16.96 4.11 -0.43
CA LYS A 194 17.81 5.26 -0.78
C LYS A 194 16.97 6.48 -1.20
N LYS A 195 15.93 6.28 -2.01
CA LYS A 195 14.99 7.34 -2.42
C LYS A 195 14.25 7.97 -1.25
N LYS A 196 13.80 7.16 -0.28
CA LYS A 196 13.23 7.64 0.99
C LYS A 196 14.23 8.52 1.74
N HIS A 197 15.48 8.06 1.90
CA HIS A 197 16.51 8.82 2.60
C HIS A 197 16.87 10.13 1.89
N VAL A 198 16.94 10.15 0.56
CA VAL A 198 17.18 11.39 -0.20
C VAL A 198 16.06 12.39 0.05
N LEU A 199 14.79 11.95 0.05
CA LEU A 199 13.66 12.81 0.36
C LEU A 199 13.75 13.38 1.79
N HIS A 200 14.15 12.56 2.78
CA HIS A 200 14.32 13.01 4.16
C HIS A 200 15.46 14.02 4.31
N LYS A 201 16.62 13.77 3.70
CA LYS A 201 17.74 14.73 3.69
C LYS A 201 17.35 16.06 3.06
N MET A 202 16.57 16.02 1.97
CA MET A 202 16.08 17.23 1.32
C MET A 202 15.05 17.98 2.17
N ALA A 203 14.18 17.26 2.88
CA ALA A 203 13.25 17.85 3.84
C ALA A 203 13.98 18.48 5.03
N GLU A 204 15.02 17.83 5.54
CA GLU A 204 15.85 18.33 6.64
C GLU A 204 16.62 19.60 6.25
N ALA A 205 17.22 19.62 5.05
CA ALA A 205 17.90 20.80 4.51
C ALA A 205 16.96 22.03 4.43
N ASN A 206 15.69 21.79 4.09
CA ASN A 206 14.67 22.82 3.93
C ASN A 206 13.83 23.06 5.21
N ARG A 207 14.25 22.57 6.38
CA ARG A 207 13.50 22.71 7.64
C ARG A 207 13.11 24.16 7.98
N ALA A 208 13.94 25.13 7.60
CA ALA A 208 13.70 26.54 7.85
C ALA A 208 12.40 27.04 7.19
N TYR A 209 12.03 26.48 6.03
CA TYR A 209 10.82 26.90 5.31
C TYR A 209 9.52 26.32 5.87
N ALA A 210 9.56 25.53 6.94
CA ALA A 210 8.37 24.93 7.54
C ALA A 210 7.30 25.99 7.95
N HIS A 211 7.73 27.21 8.30
CA HIS A 211 6.85 28.32 8.66
C HIS A 211 6.07 28.91 7.46
N PHE A 212 6.38 28.53 6.23
CA PHE A 212 5.56 28.91 5.06
C PHE A 212 4.26 28.10 4.95
N ARG A 213 4.04 27.14 5.85
CA ARG A 213 2.81 26.38 5.95
C ARG A 213 1.74 27.17 6.71
N TRP A 214 0.52 27.20 6.19
CA TRP A 214 -0.62 27.93 6.78
C TRP A 214 -1.76 27.02 7.28
N TRP A 215 -1.49 25.72 7.40
CA TRP A 215 -2.43 24.71 7.89
C TRP A 215 -1.78 23.84 8.98
#